data_AF-A0A0G0NIH5-F1
#
_entry.id   AF-A0A0G0NIH5-F1
#
_cell.length_a   1.000
_cell.length_b   1.000
_cell.length_c   1.000
_cell.angle_alpha   90.00
_cell.angle_beta   90.00
_cell.angle_gamma   90.00
#
_symmetry.space_group_name_H-M   'P 1'
#
loop_
_entity.id
_entity.type
_entity.pdbx_description
1 polymer ?
#
loop_
_entity_poly.entity_id
_entity_poly.type
_entity_poly.pdbx_seq_one_letter_code
_entity_poly.pdbx_strand_id
1 'polypeptide(L)'
;MNIHGIKNILKIIGFIFIKPNDDALIRKIKKDAAHTDRSFWYGLRKYVVDAIYCHASPGTFETILLELDKIGGKENKRVLNLGGGNGQVSRIIEQLGFTVVNVDIELDKEDEKNIRFDLNSDNRLTVPPHSFDVVICQEIIEHIENPWKLLRFAKLYLKPSGILFLTTPNIQSRLSKVLFFVKGYFKWFEPRSLSFHINPLPVWEVELIANKAGLTLTDCKGSGEYYFGRNKKRKRSVVLQKNETLIFIYQA
;
A
#
# COMPACT_ATOMS: atom_id res chain seq x y z
N MET A 1 -12.82 -3.92 -30.17
CA MET A 1 -12.06 -5.18 -30.02
C MET A 1 -12.64 -5.94 -28.82
N ASN A 2 -13.13 -7.17 -28.97
CA ASN A 2 -13.78 -7.91 -27.88
C ASN A 2 -12.77 -8.24 -26.75
N ILE A 3 -13.20 -8.18 -25.49
CA ILE A 3 -12.41 -8.47 -24.27
C ILE A 3 -11.69 -9.83 -24.37
N HIS A 4 -12.33 -10.83 -25.00
CA HIS A 4 -11.72 -12.14 -25.24
C HIS A 4 -10.49 -12.08 -26.17
N GLY A 5 -10.52 -11.23 -27.20
CA GLY A 5 -9.39 -11.02 -28.11
C GLY A 5 -8.19 -10.36 -27.43
N ILE A 6 -8.45 -9.39 -26.53
CA ILE A 6 -7.41 -8.71 -25.74
C ILE A 6 -6.69 -9.70 -24.82
N LYS A 7 -7.44 -10.57 -24.13
CA LYS A 7 -6.85 -11.57 -23.21
C LYS A 7 -5.95 -12.57 -23.94
N ASN A 8 -6.33 -12.99 -25.14
CA ASN A 8 -5.53 -13.91 -25.95
C ASN A 8 -4.22 -13.26 -26.40
N ILE A 9 -4.24 -11.99 -26.82
CA ILE A 9 -3.03 -11.23 -27.16
C ILE A 9 -2.09 -11.10 -25.95
N LEU A 10 -2.63 -10.74 -24.78
CA LEU A 10 -1.83 -10.60 -23.56
C LEU A 10 -1.15 -11.92 -23.14
N LYS A 11 -1.83 -13.07 -23.32
CA LYS A 11 -1.23 -14.39 -23.10
C LYS A 11 -0.07 -14.67 -24.05
N ILE A 12 -0.21 -14.32 -25.33
CA ILE A 12 0.85 -14.48 -26.33
C ILE A 12 2.09 -13.64 -25.94
N ILE A 13 1.89 -12.47 -25.33
CA ILE A 13 2.96 -11.59 -24.85
C ILE A 13 3.47 -12.00 -23.43
N GLY A 14 3.02 -13.15 -22.91
CA GLY A 14 3.55 -13.76 -21.69
C GLY A 14 2.86 -13.35 -20.38
N PHE A 15 1.69 -12.69 -20.44
CA PHE A 15 0.90 -12.39 -19.25
C PHE A 15 0.15 -13.64 -18.78
N ILE A 16 0.18 -13.88 -17.46
CA ILE A 16 -0.49 -15.04 -16.85
C ILE A 16 -1.74 -14.57 -16.12
N PHE A 17 -2.90 -15.01 -16.60
CA PHE A 17 -4.18 -14.72 -15.95
C PHE A 17 -4.42 -15.68 -14.78
N ILE A 18 -4.74 -15.15 -13.61
CA ILE A 18 -5.10 -15.93 -12.43
C ILE A 18 -6.43 -15.43 -11.91
N LYS A 19 -7.36 -16.35 -11.66
CA LYS A 19 -8.56 -16.07 -10.88
C LYS A 19 -8.20 -16.17 -9.39
N PRO A 20 -8.26 -15.08 -8.62
CA PRO A 20 -7.94 -15.13 -7.20
C PRO A 20 -8.94 -16.04 -6.47
N ASN A 21 -8.46 -16.81 -5.50
CA ASN A 21 -9.33 -17.47 -4.54
C ASN A 21 -9.67 -16.48 -3.42
N ASP A 22 -10.47 -15.46 -3.69
CA ASP A 22 -10.73 -14.33 -2.78
C ASP A 22 -11.27 -14.76 -1.41
N ASP A 23 -10.87 -14.05 -0.36
CA ASP A 23 -11.35 -14.26 1.01
C ASP A 23 -12.84 -13.87 1.11
N ALA A 24 -13.57 -14.39 2.10
CA ALA A 24 -14.96 -14.02 2.31
C ALA A 24 -15.15 -12.49 2.45
N LEU A 25 -14.25 -11.83 3.17
CA LEU A 25 -14.24 -10.37 3.29
C LEU A 25 -14.03 -9.69 1.94
N ILE A 26 -13.00 -10.10 1.19
CA ILE A 26 -12.67 -9.46 -0.08
C ILE A 26 -13.77 -9.69 -1.12
N ARG A 27 -14.38 -10.88 -1.14
CA ARG A 27 -15.58 -11.15 -1.97
C ARG A 27 -16.74 -10.24 -1.62
N LYS A 28 -16.95 -9.94 -0.32
CA LYS A 28 -17.98 -9.00 0.12
C LYS A 28 -17.67 -7.58 -0.39
N ILE A 29 -16.45 -7.10 -0.15
CA ILE A 29 -16.02 -5.76 -0.56
C ILE A 29 -16.14 -5.56 -2.07
N LYS A 30 -15.72 -6.55 -2.88
CA LYS A 30 -15.82 -6.49 -4.34
C LYS A 30 -17.26 -6.42 -4.88
N LYS A 31 -18.29 -6.69 -4.08
CA LYS A 31 -19.68 -6.47 -4.52
C LYS A 31 -20.00 -4.98 -4.66
N ASP A 32 -19.38 -4.15 -3.83
CA ASP A 32 -19.74 -2.73 -3.68
C ASP A 32 -18.58 -1.80 -4.10
N ALA A 33 -17.34 -2.26 -4.04
CA ALA A 33 -16.15 -1.52 -4.43
C ALA A 33 -15.75 -1.80 -5.89
N ALA A 34 -15.34 -0.77 -6.62
CA ALA A 34 -14.80 -0.93 -7.97
C ALA A 34 -13.60 -1.89 -7.98
N HIS A 35 -13.62 -2.87 -8.87
CA HIS A 35 -12.55 -3.84 -9.09
C HIS A 35 -12.43 -4.15 -10.58
N THR A 36 -11.24 -4.55 -11.03
CA THR A 36 -10.99 -4.82 -12.45
C THR A 36 -9.76 -5.70 -12.64
N ASP A 37 -9.62 -6.24 -13.85
CA ASP A 37 -8.43 -6.97 -14.27
C ASP A 37 -7.24 -5.99 -14.32
N ARG A 38 -6.32 -6.15 -13.37
CA ARG A 38 -5.09 -5.35 -13.26
C ARG A 38 -3.88 -6.25 -13.29
N SER A 39 -2.74 -5.71 -13.73
CA SER A 39 -1.50 -6.46 -13.82
C SER A 39 -0.49 -6.06 -12.77
N PHE A 40 0.25 -7.05 -12.25
CA PHE A 40 1.40 -6.84 -11.37
C PHE A 40 2.48 -7.87 -11.68
N TRP A 41 3.68 -7.64 -11.17
CA TRP A 41 4.80 -8.56 -11.30
C TRP A 41 5.03 -9.34 -10.02
N TYR A 42 5.28 -10.64 -10.19
CA TYR A 42 5.71 -11.51 -9.10
C TYR A 42 6.91 -12.35 -9.56
N GLY A 43 8.07 -12.11 -8.94
CA GLY A 43 9.36 -12.59 -9.41
C GLY A 43 9.73 -11.94 -10.74
N LEU A 44 9.79 -12.74 -11.80
CA LEU A 44 10.10 -12.30 -13.17
C LEU A 44 8.92 -12.51 -14.14
N ARG A 45 7.73 -12.79 -13.60
CA ARG A 45 6.52 -13.04 -14.40
C ARG A 45 5.50 -11.96 -14.13
N LYS A 46 4.75 -11.59 -15.18
CA LYS A 46 3.67 -10.63 -15.11
C LYS A 46 2.33 -11.36 -15.06
N TYR A 47 1.52 -11.01 -14.08
CA TYR A 47 0.24 -11.64 -13.80
C TYR A 47 -0.89 -10.64 -14.03
N VAL A 48 -2.06 -11.12 -14.45
CA VAL A 48 -3.31 -10.37 -14.49
C VAL A 48 -4.29 -11.03 -13.54
N VAL A 49 -4.87 -10.21 -12.67
CA VAL A 49 -5.77 -10.63 -11.60
C VAL A 49 -6.90 -9.64 -11.49
N ASP A 50 -8.07 -10.13 -11.13
CA ASP A 50 -9.17 -9.29 -10.69
C ASP A 50 -8.83 -8.71 -9.31
N ALA A 51 -8.62 -7.40 -9.23
CA ALA A 51 -8.14 -6.72 -8.02
C ALA A 51 -9.00 -5.50 -7.70
N ILE A 52 -9.09 -5.16 -6.41
CA ILE A 52 -9.75 -3.91 -6.00
C ILE A 52 -9.05 -2.74 -6.69
N TYR A 53 -9.83 -1.86 -7.30
CA TYR A 53 -9.30 -0.68 -7.97
C TYR A 53 -8.83 0.32 -6.92
N CYS A 54 -7.53 0.58 -6.90
CA CYS A 54 -6.88 1.61 -6.10
C CYS A 54 -5.52 1.95 -6.72
N HIS A 55 -4.92 3.07 -6.36
CA HIS A 55 -3.60 3.51 -6.86
C HIS A 55 -2.42 2.74 -6.20
N ALA A 56 -2.56 1.43 -6.01
CA ALA A 56 -1.49 0.54 -5.52
C ALA A 56 -1.42 -0.74 -6.35
N SER A 57 -0.29 -1.46 -6.29
CA SER A 57 -0.15 -2.77 -6.95
C SER A 57 -1.26 -3.73 -6.48
N PRO A 58 -1.87 -4.53 -7.38
CA PRO A 58 -2.78 -5.62 -7.01
C PRO A 58 -2.29 -6.46 -5.83
N GLY A 59 -3.17 -6.74 -4.87
CA GLY A 59 -2.88 -7.52 -3.67
C GLY A 59 -2.35 -6.69 -2.49
N THR A 60 -1.98 -5.42 -2.71
CA THR A 60 -1.50 -4.53 -1.64
C THR A 60 -2.63 -4.18 -0.69
N PHE A 61 -3.69 -3.56 -1.22
CA PHE A 61 -4.81 -3.12 -0.40
C PHE A 61 -5.63 -4.30 0.12
N GLU A 62 -5.79 -5.38 -0.66
CA GLU A 62 -6.41 -6.61 -0.18
C GLU A 62 -5.68 -7.21 1.02
N THR A 63 -4.34 -7.17 1.03
CA THR A 63 -3.56 -7.63 2.19
C THR A 63 -3.79 -6.73 3.40
N ILE A 64 -3.81 -5.41 3.22
CA ILE A 64 -4.11 -4.46 4.32
C ILE A 64 -5.50 -4.71 4.90
N LEU A 65 -6.52 -4.90 4.06
CA LEU A 65 -7.88 -5.19 4.50
C LEU A 65 -7.97 -6.46 5.34
N LEU A 66 -7.26 -7.52 4.97
CA LEU A 66 -7.20 -8.76 5.75
C LEU A 66 -6.49 -8.59 7.09
N GLU A 67 -5.52 -7.68 7.20
CA GLU A 67 -4.86 -7.37 8.47
C GLU A 67 -5.72 -6.47 9.36
N LEU A 68 -6.41 -5.49 8.77
CA LEU A 68 -7.41 -4.66 9.46
C LEU A 68 -8.56 -5.51 10.00
N ASP A 69 -8.97 -6.56 9.28
CA ASP A 69 -10.07 -7.42 9.69
C ASP A 69 -9.80 -8.19 10.99
N LYS A 70 -8.53 -8.43 11.31
CA LYS A 70 -8.10 -9.10 12.55
C LYS A 70 -8.20 -8.20 13.78
N ILE A 71 -8.34 -6.89 13.60
CA ILE A 71 -8.41 -5.93 14.70
C ILE A 71 -9.82 -6.00 15.32
N GLY A 72 -9.93 -6.40 16.60
CA GLY A 72 -11.22 -6.38 17.31
C GLY A 72 -11.70 -4.96 17.68
N GLY A 73 -13.01 -4.79 17.88
CA GLY A 73 -13.64 -3.53 18.32
C GLY A 73 -13.48 -2.38 17.32
N LYS A 74 -13.70 -2.65 16.03
CA LYS A 74 -13.42 -1.72 14.92
C LYS A 74 -14.31 -0.48 14.98
N GLU A 75 -15.54 -0.62 15.46
CA GLU A 75 -16.55 0.43 15.62
C GLU A 75 -16.12 1.58 16.54
N ASN A 76 -15.17 1.32 17.45
CA ASN A 76 -14.62 2.30 18.37
C ASN A 76 -13.21 2.78 17.99
N LYS A 77 -12.72 2.39 16.80
CA LYS A 77 -11.34 2.64 16.36
C LYS A 77 -11.29 3.64 15.22
N ARG A 78 -10.24 4.49 15.29
CA ARG A 78 -10.00 5.55 14.31
C ARG A 78 -8.81 5.20 13.43
N VAL A 79 -8.95 5.43 12.13
CA VAL A 79 -7.91 5.25 11.11
C VAL A 79 -7.56 6.60 10.50
N LEU A 80 -6.27 6.90 10.38
CA LEU A 80 -5.77 8.02 9.61
C LEU A 80 -5.21 7.49 8.29
N ASN A 81 -5.78 7.89 7.16
CA ASN A 81 -5.31 7.53 5.83
C ASN A 81 -4.53 8.70 5.22
N LEU A 82 -3.22 8.55 5.13
CA LEU A 82 -2.30 9.56 4.58
C LEU A 82 -2.18 9.38 3.06
N GLY A 83 -2.40 10.45 2.31
CA GLY A 83 -2.35 10.44 0.84
C GLY A 83 -3.49 9.62 0.21
N GLY A 84 -4.70 9.79 0.74
CA GLY A 84 -5.84 8.94 0.36
C GLY A 84 -6.60 9.40 -0.87
N GLY A 85 -6.14 10.45 -1.56
CA GLY A 85 -6.86 11.16 -2.61
C GLY A 85 -8.27 11.53 -2.16
N ASN A 86 -9.23 11.36 -3.06
CA ASN A 86 -10.66 11.58 -2.79
C ASN A 86 -11.32 10.52 -1.87
N GLY A 87 -10.55 9.76 -1.08
CA GLY A 87 -11.04 8.90 -0.01
C GLY A 87 -11.59 7.54 -0.45
N GLN A 88 -11.22 7.03 -1.64
CA GLN A 88 -11.71 5.73 -2.12
C GLN A 88 -11.38 4.60 -1.14
N VAL A 89 -10.11 4.51 -0.73
CA VAL A 89 -9.63 3.53 0.25
C VAL A 89 -10.31 3.74 1.61
N SER A 90 -10.46 5.01 2.04
CA SER A 90 -11.12 5.38 3.28
C SER A 90 -12.56 4.85 3.36
N ARG A 91 -13.36 5.03 2.30
CA ARG A 91 -14.74 4.51 2.24
C ARG A 91 -14.81 2.99 2.36
N ILE A 92 -13.85 2.26 1.79
CA ILE A 92 -13.80 0.79 1.90
C ILE A 92 -13.43 0.37 3.33
N ILE A 93 -12.51 1.07 3.97
CA ILE A 93 -12.12 0.80 5.37
C ILE A 93 -13.28 1.09 6.33
N GLU A 94 -14.09 2.13 6.07
CA GLU A 94 -15.30 2.41 6.85
C GLU A 94 -16.30 1.23 6.80
N GLN A 95 -16.37 0.47 5.70
CA GLN A 95 -17.22 -0.73 5.61
C GLN A 95 -16.78 -1.87 6.55
N LEU A 96 -15.54 -1.84 7.07
CA LEU A 96 -15.06 -2.75 8.11
C LEU A 96 -15.49 -2.30 9.51
N GLY A 97 -16.07 -1.10 9.64
CA GLY A 97 -16.58 -0.53 10.90
C GLY A 97 -15.70 0.58 11.49
N PHE A 98 -14.57 0.92 10.90
CA PHE A 98 -13.69 1.97 11.42
C PHE A 98 -14.25 3.38 11.15
N THR A 99 -13.88 4.34 12.00
CA THR A 99 -14.00 5.77 11.67
C THR A 99 -12.72 6.23 10.98
N VAL A 100 -12.81 6.74 9.74
CA VAL A 100 -11.62 7.11 8.96
C VAL A 100 -11.52 8.62 8.81
N VAL A 101 -10.33 9.17 9.03
CA VAL A 101 -9.93 10.52 8.61
C VAL A 101 -8.96 10.37 7.45
N ASN A 102 -9.30 10.98 6.34
CA ASN A 102 -8.56 10.99 5.08
C ASN A 102 -7.78 12.30 4.96
N VAL A 103 -6.53 12.20 4.53
CA VAL A 103 -5.64 13.35 4.32
C VAL A 103 -5.06 13.27 2.92
N ASP A 104 -5.14 14.36 2.16
CA ASP A 104 -4.48 14.50 0.86
C ASP A 104 -4.26 15.98 0.51
N ILE A 105 -3.35 16.28 -0.41
CA ILE A 105 -3.14 17.65 -0.93
C ILE A 105 -4.21 18.01 -1.98
N GLU A 106 -4.73 17.01 -2.69
CA GLU A 106 -5.74 17.14 -3.72
C GLU A 106 -7.05 16.46 -3.29
N LEU A 107 -8.00 17.28 -2.85
CA LEU A 107 -9.36 16.84 -2.52
C LEU A 107 -10.39 17.58 -3.36
N ASP A 108 -11.42 16.86 -3.80
CA ASP A 108 -12.60 17.44 -4.44
C ASP A 108 -13.45 18.23 -3.43
N LYS A 109 -13.50 17.76 -2.17
CA LYS A 109 -14.27 18.36 -1.08
C LYS A 109 -13.58 18.12 0.26
N GLU A 110 -13.53 19.18 1.07
CA GLU A 110 -13.06 19.13 2.46
C GLU A 110 -14.24 19.03 3.43
N ASP A 111 -14.07 18.23 4.47
CA ASP A 111 -14.99 18.10 5.60
C ASP A 111 -14.24 17.52 6.83
N GLU A 112 -14.96 17.20 7.90
CA GLU A 112 -14.36 16.65 9.14
C GLU A 112 -13.63 15.32 8.93
N LYS A 113 -13.96 14.57 7.87
CA LYS A 113 -13.32 13.30 7.52
C LYS A 113 -12.33 13.44 6.37
N ASN A 114 -12.30 14.54 5.64
CA ASN A 114 -11.42 14.77 4.49
C ASN A 114 -10.68 16.10 4.66
N ILE A 115 -9.43 16.02 5.08
CA ILE A 115 -8.61 17.18 5.44
C ILE A 115 -7.60 17.43 4.32
N ARG A 116 -7.62 18.63 3.73
CA ARG A 116 -6.57 19.02 2.78
C ARG A 116 -5.28 19.33 3.53
N PHE A 117 -4.20 18.63 3.20
CA PHE A 117 -2.93 18.82 3.87
C PHE A 117 -1.76 18.35 3.01
N ASP A 118 -0.71 19.16 2.95
CA ASP A 118 0.56 18.79 2.34
C ASP A 118 1.45 18.07 3.36
N LEU A 119 1.73 16.79 3.12
CA LEU A 119 2.60 15.97 3.97
C LEU A 119 4.08 16.38 3.93
N ASN A 120 4.49 17.25 2.99
CA ASN A 120 5.81 17.90 3.01
C ASN A 120 5.84 19.13 3.94
N SER A 121 4.70 19.71 4.27
CA SER A 121 4.63 20.92 5.12
C SER A 121 5.10 20.66 6.56
N ASP A 122 5.57 21.72 7.26
CA ASP A 122 5.94 21.67 8.68
C ASP A 122 4.74 21.80 9.64
N ASN A 123 3.53 21.91 9.09
CA ASN A 123 2.32 22.10 9.87
C ASN A 123 1.88 20.80 10.56
N ARG A 124 0.89 20.93 11.45
CA ARG A 124 0.19 19.79 12.06
C ARG A 124 -1.20 19.67 11.45
N LEU A 125 -1.73 18.45 11.41
CA LEU A 125 -3.15 18.23 11.13
C LEU A 125 -4.00 18.91 12.21
N THR A 126 -5.19 19.34 11.79
CA THR A 126 -6.26 19.88 12.64
C THR A 126 -6.99 18.80 13.45
N VAL A 127 -6.29 17.72 13.80
CA VAL A 127 -6.77 16.65 14.67
C VAL A 127 -5.79 16.43 15.82
N PRO A 128 -6.23 15.94 17.00
CA PRO A 128 -5.34 15.73 18.12
C PRO A 128 -4.25 14.69 17.81
N PRO A 129 -3.00 14.89 18.29
CA PRO A 129 -1.98 13.84 18.25
C PRO A 129 -2.42 12.63 19.08
N HIS A 130 -1.79 11.49 18.87
CA HIS A 130 -2.05 10.24 19.60
C HIS A 130 -3.53 9.83 19.63
N SER A 131 -4.26 10.03 18.54
CA SER A 131 -5.72 9.85 18.51
C SER A 131 -6.20 8.79 17.52
N PHE A 132 -5.29 8.11 16.81
CA PHE A 132 -5.59 7.06 15.86
C PHE A 132 -5.06 5.70 16.31
N ASP A 133 -5.90 4.68 16.16
CA ASP A 133 -5.55 3.28 16.42
C ASP A 133 -4.74 2.69 15.25
N VAL A 134 -4.99 3.20 14.05
CA VAL A 134 -4.28 2.81 12.83
C VAL A 134 -3.91 4.03 12.00
N VAL A 135 -2.71 4.03 11.44
CA VAL A 135 -2.32 4.93 10.34
C VAL A 135 -2.05 4.09 9.10
N ILE A 136 -2.53 4.53 7.95
CA ILE A 136 -2.23 3.93 6.64
C ILE A 136 -1.45 4.98 5.83
N CYS A 137 -0.33 4.55 5.29
CA CYS A 137 0.55 5.32 4.41
C CYS A 137 0.84 4.42 3.20
N GLN A 138 -0.09 4.40 2.25
CA GLN A 138 -0.08 3.45 1.13
C GLN A 138 0.45 4.13 -0.13
N GLU A 139 1.63 3.73 -0.60
CA GLU A 139 2.30 4.27 -1.80
C GLU A 139 2.48 5.80 -1.71
N ILE A 140 2.99 6.30 -0.57
CA ILE A 140 3.20 7.73 -0.34
C ILE A 140 4.66 8.07 -0.04
N ILE A 141 5.37 7.24 0.72
CA ILE A 141 6.71 7.55 1.20
C ILE A 141 7.72 7.80 0.06
N GLU A 142 7.53 7.16 -1.09
CA GLU A 142 8.34 7.35 -2.30
C GLU A 142 8.12 8.72 -2.98
N HIS A 143 7.02 9.41 -2.66
CA HIS A 143 6.63 10.72 -3.20
C HIS A 143 7.02 11.91 -2.32
N ILE A 144 7.44 11.68 -1.07
CA ILE A 144 7.65 12.73 -0.06
C ILE A 144 9.11 13.15 0.02
N GLU A 145 9.40 14.45 0.04
CA GLU A 145 10.79 14.98 0.04
C GLU A 145 11.60 14.50 1.26
N ASN A 146 10.93 14.30 2.39
CA ASN A 146 11.55 13.87 3.63
C ASN A 146 10.84 12.65 4.26
N PRO A 147 11.26 11.41 3.93
CA PRO A 147 10.66 10.19 4.49
C PRO A 147 10.82 10.07 6.01
N TRP A 148 11.86 10.70 6.60
CA TRP A 148 12.06 10.75 8.05
C TRP A 148 10.97 11.56 8.74
N LYS A 149 10.61 12.71 8.17
CA LYS A 149 9.54 13.55 8.67
C LYS A 149 8.20 12.83 8.58
N LEU A 150 7.92 12.16 7.47
CA LEU A 150 6.67 11.40 7.27
C LEU A 150 6.47 10.33 8.33
N LEU A 151 7.50 9.50 8.62
CA LEU A 151 7.35 8.43 9.61
C LEU A 151 7.26 8.96 11.05
N ARG A 152 7.93 10.07 11.38
CA ARG A 152 7.73 10.77 12.66
C ARG A 152 6.32 11.35 12.77
N PHE A 153 5.80 11.91 11.69
CA PHE A 153 4.45 12.43 11.60
C PHE A 153 3.41 11.31 11.80
N ALA A 154 3.56 10.18 11.10
CA ALA A 154 2.71 9.00 11.31
C ALA A 154 2.75 8.53 12.76
N LYS A 155 3.95 8.45 13.39
CA LYS A 155 4.10 8.10 14.81
C LYS A 155 3.38 9.07 15.75
N LEU A 156 3.47 10.38 15.49
CA LEU A 156 2.85 11.41 16.32
C LEU A 156 1.34 11.25 16.42
N TYR A 157 0.68 10.81 15.35
CA TYR A 157 -0.77 10.64 15.32
C TYR A 157 -1.25 9.27 15.82
N LEU A 158 -0.35 8.29 15.92
CA LEU A 158 -0.68 6.99 16.53
C LEU A 158 -0.83 7.10 18.05
N LYS A 159 -1.90 6.48 18.56
CA LYS A 159 -2.04 6.11 19.97
C LYS A 159 -0.88 5.18 20.38
N PRO A 160 -0.57 5.07 21.69
CA PRO A 160 0.27 3.99 22.20
C PRO A 160 -0.25 2.62 21.70
N SER A 161 0.65 1.76 21.22
CA SER A 161 0.31 0.45 20.64
C SER A 161 -0.51 0.50 19.35
N GLY A 162 -0.69 1.68 18.74
CA GLY A 162 -1.31 1.83 17.42
C GLY A 162 -0.49 1.20 16.31
N ILE A 163 -1.12 0.94 15.17
CA ILE A 163 -0.52 0.20 14.05
C ILE A 163 -0.30 1.15 12.86
N LEU A 164 0.89 1.14 12.28
CA LEU A 164 1.15 1.75 10.97
C LEU A 164 1.21 0.67 9.89
N PHE A 165 0.38 0.81 8.87
CA PHE A 165 0.57 0.14 7.58
C PHE A 165 1.29 1.09 6.64
N LEU A 166 2.51 0.73 6.24
CA LEU A 166 3.31 1.49 5.29
C LEU A 166 3.55 0.63 4.04
N THR A 167 3.29 1.18 2.85
CA THR A 167 3.64 0.49 1.59
C THR A 167 4.49 1.37 0.70
N THR A 168 5.32 0.72 -0.12
CA THR A 168 6.16 1.38 -1.11
C THR A 168 6.63 0.38 -2.17
N PRO A 169 6.93 0.83 -3.41
CA PRO A 169 7.54 0.02 -4.44
C PRO A 169 8.84 -0.66 -3.98
N ASN A 170 9.00 -1.93 -4.33
CA ASN A 170 10.12 -2.76 -3.92
C ASN A 170 11.29 -2.71 -4.91
N ILE A 171 12.23 -1.80 -4.66
CA ILE A 171 13.44 -1.69 -5.48
C ILE A 171 14.36 -2.93 -5.38
N GLN A 172 14.20 -3.75 -4.34
CA GLN A 172 14.99 -4.97 -4.11
C GLN A 172 14.36 -6.24 -4.69
N SER A 173 13.24 -6.13 -5.40
CA SER A 173 12.67 -7.25 -6.14
C SER A 173 13.63 -7.74 -7.23
N ARG A 174 13.56 -9.03 -7.59
CA ARG A 174 14.39 -9.63 -8.66
C ARG A 174 14.27 -8.85 -9.96
N LEU A 175 13.04 -8.50 -10.33
CA LEU A 175 12.79 -7.69 -11.52
C LEU A 175 13.44 -6.32 -11.43
N SER A 176 13.28 -5.60 -10.31
CA SER A 176 13.87 -4.28 -10.15
C SER A 176 15.41 -4.31 -10.21
N LYS A 177 16.06 -5.32 -9.63
CA LYS A 177 17.51 -5.50 -9.74
C LYS A 177 17.97 -5.77 -11.18
N VAL A 178 17.23 -6.59 -11.92
CA VAL A 178 17.52 -6.84 -13.35
C VAL A 178 17.37 -5.56 -14.16
N LEU A 179 16.29 -4.80 -13.93
CA LEU A 179 16.06 -3.53 -14.61
C LEU A 179 17.15 -2.50 -14.26
N PHE A 180 17.58 -2.44 -13.01
CA PHE A 180 18.69 -1.57 -12.61
C PHE A 180 19.98 -1.95 -13.32
N PHE A 181 20.32 -3.25 -13.38
CA PHE A 181 21.52 -3.70 -14.07
C PHE A 181 21.50 -3.42 -15.58
N VAL A 182 20.34 -3.59 -16.24
CA VAL A 182 20.23 -3.43 -17.70
C VAL A 182 20.00 -1.98 -18.12
N LYS A 183 19.27 -1.19 -17.34
CA LYS A 183 18.80 0.15 -17.71
C LYS A 183 19.35 1.28 -16.82
N GLY A 184 19.97 0.96 -15.68
CA GLY A 184 20.41 1.95 -14.69
C GLY A 184 19.30 2.47 -13.76
N TYR A 185 18.05 1.99 -13.90
CA TYR A 185 16.90 2.46 -13.12
C TYR A 185 16.19 1.31 -12.40
N PHE A 186 15.77 1.56 -11.16
CA PHE A 186 14.87 0.65 -10.46
C PHE A 186 13.48 0.70 -11.08
N LYS A 187 12.74 -0.40 -10.91
CA LYS A 187 11.35 -0.44 -11.35
C LYS A 187 10.56 0.65 -10.63
N TRP A 188 9.77 1.44 -11.38
CA TRP A 188 9.02 2.61 -10.90
C TRP A 188 9.84 3.86 -10.60
N PHE A 189 11.17 3.84 -10.82
CA PHE A 189 12.06 4.99 -10.61
C PHE A 189 12.88 5.30 -11.88
N GLU A 190 12.23 5.19 -13.04
CA GLU A 190 12.75 5.59 -14.34
C GLU A 190 12.36 7.04 -14.66
N PRO A 191 13.01 7.74 -15.62
CA PRO A 191 12.82 9.18 -15.82
C PRO A 191 11.36 9.64 -15.97
N ARG A 192 10.51 8.84 -16.61
CA ARG A 192 9.06 9.12 -16.73
C ARG A 192 8.27 9.06 -15.43
N SER A 193 8.83 8.41 -14.40
CA SER A 193 8.24 8.26 -13.07
C SER A 193 8.83 9.21 -12.04
N LEU A 194 10.01 9.80 -12.31
CA LEU A 194 10.66 10.73 -11.38
C LEU A 194 9.88 12.03 -11.14
N SER A 195 8.88 12.34 -11.99
CA SER A 195 7.96 13.45 -11.74
C SER A 195 7.07 13.23 -10.52
N PHE A 196 6.98 12.00 -10.02
CA PHE A 196 6.18 11.67 -8.83
C PHE A 196 6.89 10.71 -7.85
N HIS A 197 7.68 9.73 -8.31
CA HIS A 197 8.49 8.87 -7.44
C HIS A 197 9.92 9.39 -7.32
N ILE A 198 10.21 10.06 -6.21
CA ILE A 198 11.49 10.74 -5.99
C ILE A 198 12.42 9.98 -5.02
N ASN A 199 11.91 9.04 -4.21
CA ASN A 199 12.73 8.25 -3.28
C ASN A 199 12.69 6.73 -3.58
N PRO A 200 13.72 6.17 -4.24
CA PRO A 200 13.91 4.71 -4.33
C PRO A 200 14.44 4.17 -3.00
N LEU A 201 13.54 3.89 -2.05
CA LEU A 201 13.90 3.51 -0.69
C LEU A 201 14.19 2.00 -0.57
N PRO A 202 15.43 1.58 -0.21
CA PRO A 202 15.70 0.20 0.14
C PRO A 202 15.08 -0.16 1.50
N VAL A 203 14.79 -1.45 1.71
CA VAL A 203 14.12 -1.96 2.92
C VAL A 203 14.84 -1.56 4.21
N TRP A 204 16.18 -1.64 4.21
CA TRP A 204 16.97 -1.31 5.39
C TRP A 204 16.85 0.17 5.77
N GLU A 205 16.64 1.06 4.81
CA GLU A 205 16.46 2.49 5.08
C GLU A 205 15.09 2.75 5.66
N VAL A 206 14.03 2.18 5.07
CA VAL A 206 12.67 2.28 5.61
C VAL A 206 12.62 1.79 7.06
N GLU A 207 13.24 0.64 7.34
CA GLU A 207 13.33 0.10 8.70
C GLU A 207 14.16 0.98 9.64
N LEU A 208 15.30 1.52 9.18
CA LEU A 208 16.12 2.42 9.98
C LEU A 208 15.32 3.66 10.41
N ILE A 209 14.64 4.29 9.45
CA ILE A 209 13.84 5.49 9.69
C ILE A 209 12.71 5.18 10.68
N ALA A 210 11.97 4.10 10.43
CA ALA A 210 10.87 3.68 11.30
C ALA A 210 11.35 3.42 12.73
N ASN A 211 12.42 2.65 12.91
CA ASN A 211 12.99 2.37 14.23
C ASN A 211 13.43 3.66 14.95
N LYS A 212 14.04 4.61 14.22
CA LYS A 212 14.43 5.92 14.78
C LYS A 212 13.25 6.83 15.08
N ALA A 213 12.10 6.62 14.44
CA ALA A 213 10.84 7.26 14.79
C ALA A 213 10.12 6.59 15.97
N GLY A 214 10.67 5.49 16.53
CA GLY A 214 10.03 4.74 17.62
C GLY A 214 8.93 3.79 17.15
N LEU A 215 9.01 3.31 15.91
CA LEU A 215 8.11 2.31 15.33
C LEU A 215 8.82 0.96 15.26
N THR A 216 8.22 -0.08 15.83
CA THR A 216 8.78 -1.45 15.83
C THR A 216 8.14 -2.29 14.71
N LEU A 217 8.96 -2.89 13.85
CA LEU A 217 8.46 -3.77 12.77
C LEU A 217 7.90 -5.06 13.36
N THR A 218 6.63 -5.36 13.10
CA THR A 218 5.96 -6.59 13.56
C THR A 218 5.81 -7.61 12.44
N ASP A 219 5.57 -7.17 11.20
CA ASP A 219 5.52 -8.04 10.02
C ASP A 219 5.89 -7.28 8.74
N CYS A 220 6.31 -8.03 7.71
CA CYS A 220 6.59 -7.50 6.39
C CYS A 220 6.07 -8.48 5.34
N LYS A 221 5.08 -8.02 4.58
CA LYS A 221 4.40 -8.78 3.52
C LYS A 221 4.71 -8.17 2.17
N GLY A 222 4.25 -8.82 1.11
CA GLY A 222 4.33 -8.28 -0.23
C GLY A 222 3.04 -8.52 -1.01
N SER A 223 2.79 -7.69 -2.01
CA SER A 223 1.53 -7.63 -2.75
C SER A 223 1.10 -8.98 -3.37
N GLY A 224 2.05 -9.77 -3.87
CA GLY A 224 1.79 -11.10 -4.44
C GLY A 224 1.42 -12.18 -3.43
N GLU A 225 1.69 -11.97 -2.13
CA GLU A 225 1.35 -12.96 -1.10
C GLU A 225 -0.16 -13.17 -0.98
N TYR A 226 -0.97 -12.15 -1.32
CA TYR A 226 -2.42 -12.28 -1.41
C TYR A 226 -2.86 -13.36 -2.42
N TYR A 227 -2.14 -13.53 -3.54
CA TYR A 227 -2.53 -14.46 -4.60
C TYR A 227 -1.83 -15.82 -4.50
N PHE A 228 -0.59 -15.85 -3.98
CA PHE A 228 0.25 -17.05 -4.00
C PHE A 228 0.59 -17.61 -2.62
N GLY A 229 0.35 -16.85 -1.55
CA GLY A 229 0.94 -17.08 -0.23
C GLY A 229 -0.06 -17.29 0.90
N ARG A 230 -1.38 -17.26 0.65
CA ARG A 230 -2.37 -17.39 1.73
C ARG A 230 -2.11 -18.65 2.54
N ASN A 231 -1.95 -18.47 3.85
CA ASN A 231 -1.73 -19.49 4.88
C ASN A 231 -0.32 -20.11 4.98
N LYS A 232 0.72 -19.51 4.36
CA LYS A 232 2.11 -19.93 4.59
C LYS A 232 3.01 -18.74 4.90
N LYS A 233 3.59 -18.72 6.12
CA LYS A 233 4.64 -17.74 6.47
C LYS A 233 5.83 -17.95 5.53
N ARG A 234 6.08 -16.99 4.66
CA ARG A 234 7.22 -17.04 3.74
C ARG A 234 8.46 -16.52 4.42
N LYS A 235 9.62 -17.07 4.04
CA LYS A 235 10.90 -16.48 4.41
C LYS A 235 10.95 -15.04 3.89
N ARG A 236 11.42 -14.11 4.73
CA ARG A 236 11.56 -12.68 4.39
C ARG A 236 12.27 -12.48 3.04
N SER A 237 13.33 -13.24 2.79
CA SER A 237 14.06 -13.19 1.51
C SER A 237 13.20 -13.46 0.28
N VAL A 238 12.21 -14.36 0.38
CA VAL A 238 11.27 -14.65 -0.73
C VAL A 238 10.32 -13.49 -0.93
N VAL A 239 9.83 -12.89 0.16
CA VAL A 239 8.95 -11.71 0.10
C VAL A 239 9.67 -10.58 -0.63
N LEU A 240 10.89 -10.25 -0.20
CA LEU A 240 11.71 -9.19 -0.78
C LEU A 240 12.09 -9.46 -2.24
N GLN A 241 12.35 -10.71 -2.62
CA GLN A 241 12.78 -11.03 -3.98
C GLN A 241 11.64 -11.09 -4.99
N LYS A 242 10.42 -11.45 -4.58
CA LYS A 242 9.33 -11.73 -5.52
C LYS A 242 8.32 -10.60 -5.65
N ASN A 243 8.09 -9.80 -4.62
CA ASN A 243 6.97 -8.87 -4.62
C ASN A 243 7.35 -7.52 -5.24
N GLU A 244 6.42 -6.93 -5.98
CA GLU A 244 6.56 -5.60 -6.58
C GLU A 244 6.40 -4.47 -5.57
N THR A 245 5.53 -4.65 -4.59
CA THR A 245 5.27 -3.70 -3.49
C THR A 245 5.47 -4.44 -2.17
N LEU A 246 6.03 -3.75 -1.18
CA LEU A 246 6.13 -4.25 0.19
C LEU A 246 5.09 -3.58 1.07
N ILE A 247 4.61 -4.33 2.05
CA ILE A 247 3.68 -3.87 3.08
C ILE A 247 4.38 -4.10 4.42
N PHE A 248 4.79 -3.02 5.06
CA PHE A 248 5.36 -3.03 6.40
C PHE A 248 4.26 -2.77 7.41
N ILE A 249 4.24 -3.57 8.46
CA ILE A 249 3.33 -3.41 9.59
C ILE A 249 4.20 -3.05 10.80
N TYR A 250 4.03 -1.84 11.30
CA TYR A 250 4.73 -1.36 12.47
C TYR A 250 3.78 -1.16 13.64
N GLN A 251 4.31 -1.27 14.85
CA GLN A 251 3.64 -0.90 16.09
C GLN A 251 4.32 0.32 16.73
N ALA A 252 3.49 1.24 17.23
CA ALA A 252 3.87 2.46 17.94
C ALA A 252 4.17 2.26 19.43
#